data_AF-A0A2E6VNR4-F1
#
_entry.id   AF-A0A2E6VNR4-F1
#
_cell.length_a   1.000
_cell.length_b   1.000
_cell.length_c   1.000
_cell.angle_alpha   90.00
_cell.angle_beta   90.00
_cell.angle_gamma   90.00
#
_symmetry.space_group_name_H-M   'P 1'
#
loop_
_entity.id
_entity.type
_entity.pdbx_description
1 polymer ?
#
loop_
_entity_poly.entity_id
_entity_poly.type
_entity_poly.pdbx_seq_one_letter_code
_entity_poly.pdbx_strand_id
1 'polypeptide(L)'
;MSDLFHDQTQKNNAREKRRAHILKAAHALVGAKTSEGFDPVHDQLCAVDVVMVAGAPWLQDGLARDYIKDEAGYKKIGGSANSPAMPYFFRSQHNLIHYLKRKNFYIPRGGAPAPVPGMVCFFEWEDRGRFNFKPDRSGVILKTDNNTVSQVVLTRPVLDAGKTVGYRVVRLKVVEGDAMERALVGYADLP
;
A
#
# COMPACT_ATOMS: atom_id res chain seq x y z
N MET A 1 35.27 -10.75 10.53
CA MET A 1 34.03 -10.68 11.34
C MET A 1 33.52 -9.23 11.50
N SER A 2 34.38 -8.20 11.56
CA SER A 2 33.98 -6.78 11.65
C SER A 2 33.06 -6.29 10.53
N ASP A 3 33.29 -6.72 9.29
CA ASP A 3 32.63 -6.13 8.11
C ASP A 3 31.19 -6.59 7.94
N LEU A 4 30.87 -7.81 8.40
CA LEU A 4 29.51 -8.37 8.42
C LEU A 4 28.61 -7.65 9.44
N PHE A 5 29.15 -7.33 10.62
CA PHE A 5 28.42 -6.54 11.62
C PHE A 5 28.19 -5.11 11.15
N HIS A 6 29.18 -4.50 10.49
CA HIS A 6 29.06 -3.13 9.99
C HIS A 6 28.02 -3.00 8.85
N ASP A 7 27.98 -3.96 7.92
CA ASP A 7 27.00 -4.01 6.82
C ASP A 7 25.55 -4.25 7.32
N GLN A 8 25.35 -5.13 8.31
CA GLN A 8 24.03 -5.37 8.90
C GLN A 8 23.49 -4.13 9.64
N THR A 9 24.33 -3.44 10.41
CA THR A 9 23.93 -2.21 11.12
C THR A 9 23.55 -1.10 10.14
N GLN A 10 24.31 -0.92 9.05
CA GLN A 10 23.99 0.10 8.03
C GLN A 10 22.68 -0.22 7.30
N LYS A 11 22.43 -1.48 6.94
CA LYS A 11 21.18 -1.93 6.31
C LYS A 11 19.97 -1.71 7.20
N ASN A 12 20.08 -2.01 8.50
CA ASN A 12 19.02 -1.76 9.47
C ASN A 12 18.72 -0.26 9.59
N ASN A 13 19.76 0.59 9.66
CA ASN A 13 19.59 2.04 9.71
C ASN A 13 18.91 2.60 8.45
N ALA A 14 19.24 2.09 7.26
CA ALA A 14 18.60 2.51 6.01
C ALA A 14 17.11 2.12 5.97
N ARG A 15 16.77 0.91 6.44
CA ARG A 15 15.38 0.42 6.55
C ARG A 15 14.57 1.28 7.52
N GLU A 16 15.12 1.59 8.69
CA GLU A 16 14.45 2.44 9.69
C GLU A 16 14.22 3.87 9.20
N LYS A 17 15.23 4.49 8.56
CA LYS A 17 15.09 5.82 7.95
C LYS A 17 13.98 5.85 6.90
N ARG A 18 13.88 4.78 6.09
CA ARG A 18 12.84 4.65 5.07
C ARG A 18 11.45 4.54 5.68
N ARG A 19 11.28 3.70 6.71
CA ARG A 19 10.02 3.61 7.48
C ARG A 19 9.62 4.96 8.07
N ALA A 20 10.56 5.68 8.68
CA ALA A 20 10.31 7.00 9.24
C ALA A 20 9.87 8.01 8.16
N HIS A 21 10.48 7.96 6.97
CA HIS A 21 10.07 8.79 5.84
C HIS A 21 8.65 8.48 5.37
N ILE A 22 8.34 7.20 5.13
CA ILE A 22 7.01 6.75 4.71
C ILE A 22 5.96 7.13 5.75
N LEU A 23 6.26 6.93 7.03
CA LEU A 23 5.38 7.28 8.13
C LEU A 23 5.09 8.79 8.18
N LYS A 24 6.14 9.63 8.03
CA LYS A 24 6.00 11.09 7.96
C LYS A 24 5.15 11.52 6.77
N ALA A 25 5.39 10.95 5.59
CA ALA A 25 4.61 11.24 4.39
C ALA A 25 3.14 10.84 4.57
N ALA A 26 2.86 9.64 5.08
CA ALA A 26 1.50 9.17 5.35
C ALA A 26 0.74 10.08 6.31
N HIS A 27 1.41 10.58 7.37
CA HIS A 27 0.81 11.56 8.27
C HIS A 27 0.44 12.88 7.58
N ALA A 28 1.28 13.35 6.66
CA ALA A 28 1.03 14.58 5.91
C ALA A 28 -0.13 14.46 4.91
N LEU A 29 -0.45 13.25 4.45
CA LEU A 29 -1.57 13.00 3.53
C LEU A 29 -2.93 13.00 4.22
N VAL A 30 -2.99 12.87 5.56
CA VAL A 30 -4.25 12.82 6.30
C VAL A 30 -5.10 14.07 6.04
N GLY A 31 -6.34 13.87 5.62
CA GLY A 31 -7.27 14.94 5.30
C GLY A 31 -7.31 15.30 3.82
N ALA A 32 -6.35 14.84 3.00
CA ALA A 32 -6.40 15.00 1.55
C ALA A 32 -7.67 14.36 0.97
N LYS A 33 -8.23 14.99 -0.06
CA LYS A 33 -9.47 14.58 -0.73
C LYS A 33 -9.30 14.64 -2.24
N THR A 34 -10.06 13.82 -2.95
CA THR A 34 -10.26 13.99 -4.40
C THR A 34 -11.34 15.03 -4.67
N SER A 35 -11.37 15.54 -5.90
CA SER A 35 -12.52 16.26 -6.43
C SER A 35 -13.72 15.31 -6.62
N GLU A 36 -14.89 15.91 -6.81
CA GLU A 36 -16.07 15.21 -7.30
C GLU A 36 -15.80 14.59 -8.68
N GLY A 37 -16.32 13.38 -8.91
CA GLY A 37 -16.17 12.69 -10.19
C GLY A 37 -14.82 12.02 -10.43
N PHE A 38 -13.92 11.99 -9.43
CA PHE A 38 -12.65 11.29 -9.53
C PHE A 38 -12.83 9.81 -9.89
N ASP A 39 -12.09 9.37 -10.90
CA ASP A 39 -12.08 8.00 -11.39
C ASP A 39 -10.74 7.31 -11.10
N PRO A 40 -10.69 6.34 -10.17
CA PRO A 40 -9.49 5.56 -9.87
C PRO A 40 -8.90 4.79 -11.06
N VAL A 41 -9.65 4.63 -12.15
CA VAL A 41 -9.19 3.91 -13.36
C VAL A 41 -8.43 4.84 -14.29
N HIS A 42 -8.93 6.07 -14.44
CA HIS A 42 -8.52 6.99 -15.50
C HIS A 42 -7.70 8.18 -14.99
N ASP A 43 -7.89 8.56 -13.72
CA ASP A 43 -7.19 9.71 -13.15
C ASP A 43 -5.80 9.34 -12.66
N GLN A 44 -4.91 10.33 -12.75
CA GLN A 44 -3.52 10.26 -12.29
C GLN A 44 -3.43 9.92 -10.80
N LEU A 45 -2.27 9.41 -10.38
CA LEU A 45 -2.00 9.22 -8.97
C LEU A 45 -2.08 10.55 -8.22
N CYS A 46 -2.72 10.53 -7.06
CA CYS A 46 -2.83 11.71 -6.21
C CYS A 46 -2.78 11.30 -4.73
N ALA A 47 -2.96 12.26 -3.83
CA ALA A 47 -2.75 12.08 -2.39
C ALA A 47 -3.56 10.93 -1.76
N VAL A 48 -4.67 10.49 -2.38
CA VAL A 48 -5.45 9.34 -1.91
C VAL A 48 -4.81 7.99 -2.21
N ASP A 49 -3.79 7.94 -3.07
CA ASP A 49 -2.98 6.77 -3.36
C ASP A 49 -1.86 6.63 -2.34
N VAL A 50 -2.24 6.56 -1.06
CA VAL A 50 -1.38 6.75 0.11
C VAL A 50 -0.05 6.01 -0.01
N VAL A 51 -0.09 4.73 -0.37
CA VAL A 51 1.11 3.90 -0.46
C VAL A 51 2.02 4.34 -1.61
N MET A 52 1.46 4.60 -2.79
CA MET A 52 2.23 5.03 -3.94
C MET A 52 2.87 6.39 -3.69
N VAL A 53 2.13 7.34 -3.11
CA VAL A 53 2.64 8.69 -2.82
C VAL A 53 3.66 8.67 -1.68
N ALA A 54 3.44 7.90 -0.62
CA ALA A 54 4.40 7.80 0.49
C ALA A 54 5.68 7.03 0.11
N GLY A 55 5.61 6.15 -0.88
CA GLY A 55 6.74 5.41 -1.44
C GLY A 55 7.34 6.02 -2.71
N ALA A 56 6.89 7.20 -3.13
CA ALA A 56 7.35 7.84 -4.36
C ALA A 56 8.73 8.49 -4.20
N PRO A 57 9.51 8.63 -5.29
CA PRO A 57 9.25 8.08 -6.63
C PRO A 57 9.68 6.62 -6.79
N TRP A 58 10.47 6.07 -5.85
CA TRP A 58 11.17 4.79 -6.04
C TRP A 58 10.23 3.59 -6.17
N LEU A 59 9.05 3.62 -5.55
CA LEU A 59 8.10 2.52 -5.65
C LEU A 59 7.53 2.41 -7.06
N GLN A 60 7.17 3.54 -7.68
CA GLN A 60 6.65 3.58 -9.05
C GLN A 60 7.70 3.07 -10.04
N ASP A 61 8.94 3.56 -9.93
CA ASP A 61 10.06 3.11 -10.75
C ASP A 61 10.37 1.62 -10.56
N GLY A 62 10.33 1.15 -9.31
CA GLY A 62 10.54 -0.25 -8.97
C GLY A 62 9.49 -1.16 -9.62
N LEU A 63 8.22 -0.76 -9.53
CA LEU A 63 7.09 -1.48 -10.12
C LEU A 63 7.17 -1.52 -11.64
N ALA A 64 7.49 -0.39 -12.28
CA ALA A 64 7.64 -0.29 -13.73
C ALA A 64 8.81 -1.16 -14.24
N ARG A 65 9.96 -1.16 -13.55
CA ARG A 65 11.09 -2.03 -13.89
C ARG A 65 10.78 -3.50 -13.67
N ASP A 66 10.00 -3.85 -12.66
CA ASP A 66 9.62 -5.25 -12.43
C ASP A 66 8.61 -5.75 -13.47
N TYR A 67 7.72 -4.89 -13.94
CA TYR A 67 6.84 -5.20 -15.08
C TYR A 67 7.63 -5.66 -16.31
N ILE A 68 8.71 -4.96 -16.66
CA ILE A 68 9.58 -5.37 -17.79
C ILE A 68 10.15 -6.79 -17.58
N LYS A 69 10.38 -7.19 -16.32
CA LYS A 69 10.93 -8.51 -15.97
C LYS A 69 9.87 -9.60 -15.87
N ASP A 70 8.60 -9.27 -15.68
CA ASP A 70 7.51 -10.23 -15.46
C ASP A 70 6.16 -9.76 -16.01
N GLU A 71 6.17 -9.29 -17.25
CA GLU A 71 4.97 -8.79 -17.93
C GLU A 71 3.83 -9.82 -17.91
N ALA A 72 4.15 -11.10 -18.16
CA ALA A 72 3.16 -12.17 -18.16
C ALA A 72 2.48 -12.34 -16.79
N GLY A 73 3.23 -12.23 -15.68
CA GLY A 73 2.68 -12.28 -14.33
C GLY A 73 1.67 -11.15 -14.07
N TYR A 74 2.03 -9.91 -14.44
CA TYR A 74 1.12 -8.77 -14.31
C TYR A 74 -0.11 -8.91 -15.21
N LYS A 75 0.05 -9.35 -16.46
CA LYS A 75 -1.08 -9.57 -17.38
C LYS A 75 -2.02 -10.68 -16.92
N LYS A 76 -1.50 -11.72 -16.25
CA LYS A 76 -2.32 -12.77 -15.63
C LYS A 76 -3.20 -12.22 -14.50
N ILE A 77 -2.71 -11.23 -13.75
CA ILE A 77 -3.40 -10.65 -12.61
C ILE A 77 -4.46 -9.63 -13.06
N GLY A 78 -4.11 -8.71 -13.94
CA GLY A 78 -4.96 -7.55 -14.30
C GLY A 78 -5.52 -7.58 -15.72
N GLY A 79 -5.27 -8.63 -16.50
CA GLY A 79 -5.67 -8.73 -17.90
C GLY A 79 -4.66 -8.12 -18.88
N SER A 80 -4.98 -8.20 -20.17
CA SER A 80 -4.06 -7.83 -21.28
C SER A 80 -3.63 -6.35 -21.27
N ALA A 81 -4.46 -5.46 -20.75
CA ALA A 81 -4.19 -4.02 -20.67
C ALA A 81 -3.38 -3.60 -19.42
N ASN A 82 -3.18 -4.51 -18.46
CA ASN A 82 -2.52 -4.20 -17.19
C ASN A 82 -1.04 -3.89 -17.39
N SER A 83 -0.71 -2.62 -17.54
CA SER A 83 0.64 -2.14 -17.86
C SER A 83 0.92 -0.77 -17.22
N PRO A 84 2.20 -0.40 -17.00
CA PRO A 84 2.58 0.90 -16.47
C PRO A 84 2.06 2.12 -17.24
N ALA A 85 1.58 1.94 -18.48
CA ALA A 85 0.95 3.00 -19.27
C ALA A 85 -0.45 3.38 -18.75
N MET A 86 -1.07 2.53 -17.93
CA MET A 86 -2.41 2.76 -17.38
C MET A 86 -2.35 3.35 -15.97
N PRO A 87 -3.11 4.41 -15.64
CA PRO A 87 -3.10 5.03 -14.30
C PRO A 87 -3.41 4.05 -13.17
N TYR A 88 -4.39 3.16 -13.39
CA TYR A 88 -4.78 2.14 -12.41
C TYR A 88 -3.68 1.12 -12.09
N PHE A 89 -2.65 0.98 -12.93
CA PHE A 89 -1.61 -0.05 -12.77
C PHE A 89 -0.90 0.11 -11.44
N PHE A 90 -0.52 1.33 -11.10
CA PHE A 90 0.18 1.65 -9.85
C PHE A 90 -0.76 1.70 -8.65
N ARG A 91 -2.06 1.93 -8.89
CA ARG A 91 -3.10 1.95 -7.86
C ARG A 91 -3.59 0.55 -7.48
N SER A 92 -3.39 -0.43 -8.36
CA SER A 92 -3.80 -1.81 -8.14
C SER A 92 -3.04 -2.45 -6.97
N GLN A 93 -3.77 -2.76 -5.89
CA GLN A 93 -3.24 -3.53 -4.77
C GLN A 93 -2.60 -4.85 -5.23
N HIS A 94 -3.22 -5.54 -6.20
CA HIS A 94 -2.70 -6.82 -6.66
C HIS A 94 -1.34 -6.68 -7.37
N ASN A 95 -1.16 -5.62 -8.18
CA ASN A 95 0.13 -5.34 -8.82
C ASN A 95 1.21 -5.03 -7.78
N LEU A 96 0.85 -4.25 -6.76
CA LEU A 96 1.76 -3.90 -5.67
C LEU A 96 2.14 -5.13 -4.83
N ILE A 97 1.17 -5.99 -4.46
CA ILE A 97 1.44 -7.24 -3.74
C ILE A 97 2.30 -8.19 -4.59
N HIS A 98 2.02 -8.32 -5.89
CA HIS A 98 2.80 -9.17 -6.81
C HIS A 98 4.27 -8.75 -6.83
N TYR A 99 4.52 -7.45 -7.02
CA TYR A 99 5.87 -6.88 -6.95
C TYR A 99 6.56 -7.18 -5.62
N LEU A 100 5.89 -6.88 -4.51
CA LEU A 100 6.48 -7.03 -3.17
C LEU A 100 6.74 -8.50 -2.84
N LYS A 101 5.92 -9.43 -3.31
CA LYS A 101 6.20 -10.87 -3.22
C LYS A 101 7.44 -11.25 -4.03
N ARG A 102 7.55 -10.80 -5.28
CA ARG A 102 8.72 -11.06 -6.13
C ARG A 102 10.01 -10.49 -5.57
N LYS A 103 9.93 -9.42 -4.78
CA LYS A 103 11.07 -8.80 -4.08
C LYS A 103 11.28 -9.31 -2.66
N ASN A 104 10.50 -10.28 -2.19
CA ASN A 104 10.56 -10.83 -0.83
C ASN A 104 10.32 -9.79 0.28
N PHE A 105 9.50 -8.77 0.00
CA PHE A 105 9.10 -7.75 0.98
C PHE A 105 7.71 -7.98 1.57
N TYR A 106 6.85 -8.75 0.89
CA TYR A 106 5.49 -9.03 1.36
C TYR A 106 5.49 -10.06 2.48
N ILE A 107 4.79 -9.75 3.57
CA ILE A 107 4.58 -10.61 4.72
C ILE A 107 3.07 -10.84 4.86
N PRO A 108 2.58 -12.09 4.76
CA PRO A 108 1.17 -12.38 5.00
C PRO A 108 0.79 -12.06 6.45
N ARG A 109 -0.48 -11.74 6.72
CA ARG A 109 -0.96 -11.55 8.10
C ARG A 109 -0.65 -12.80 8.94
N GLY A 110 -0.14 -12.58 10.16
CA GLY A 110 0.35 -13.64 11.05
C GLY A 110 1.74 -14.17 10.70
N GLY A 111 2.37 -13.69 9.62
CA GLY A 111 3.74 -14.00 9.25
C GLY A 111 4.79 -13.28 10.10
N ALA A 112 6.07 -13.57 9.83
CA ALA A 112 7.22 -12.92 10.44
C ALA A 112 8.05 -12.16 9.39
N PRO A 113 8.71 -11.04 9.75
CA PRO A 113 8.66 -10.36 11.06
C PRO A 113 7.30 -9.69 11.34
N ALA A 114 7.04 -9.35 12.61
CA ALA A 114 5.85 -8.64 13.03
C ALA A 114 5.70 -7.26 12.33
N PRO A 115 4.47 -6.74 12.18
CA PRO A 115 4.25 -5.42 11.61
C PRO A 115 4.86 -4.33 12.51
N VAL A 116 5.32 -3.24 11.89
CA VAL A 116 5.81 -2.05 12.59
C VAL A 116 5.37 -0.77 11.89
N PRO A 117 5.37 0.39 12.58
CA PRO A 117 5.07 1.68 11.94
C PRO A 117 5.95 1.98 10.72
N GLY A 118 5.34 2.58 9.70
CA GLY A 118 5.99 2.90 8.42
C GLY A 118 6.01 1.76 7.41
N MET A 119 5.58 0.55 7.76
CA MET A 119 5.23 -0.48 6.79
C MET A 119 3.92 -0.16 6.08
N VAL A 120 3.75 -0.69 4.87
CA VAL A 120 2.48 -0.65 4.15
C VAL A 120 1.62 -1.85 4.54
N CYS A 121 0.30 -1.69 4.49
CA CYS A 121 -0.68 -2.72 4.81
C CYS A 121 -1.72 -2.85 3.70
N PHE A 122 -2.28 -4.04 3.60
CA PHE A 122 -3.15 -4.44 2.51
C PHE A 122 -4.45 -5.02 3.04
N PHE A 123 -5.58 -4.55 2.51
CA PHE A 123 -6.92 -4.95 2.94
C PHE A 123 -7.70 -5.60 1.81
N GLU A 124 -8.45 -6.65 2.13
CA GLU A 124 -9.35 -7.33 1.21
C GLU A 124 -10.79 -7.27 1.76
N TRP A 125 -11.58 -6.32 1.24
CA TRP A 125 -13.02 -6.25 1.46
C TRP A 125 -13.75 -7.28 0.58
N GLU A 126 -14.88 -7.78 1.09
CA GLU A 126 -15.70 -8.84 0.50
C GLU A 126 -16.29 -8.51 -0.89
N ASP A 127 -16.27 -7.24 -1.30
CA ASP A 127 -16.69 -6.83 -2.64
C ASP A 127 -15.68 -7.29 -3.71
N ARG A 128 -15.98 -8.44 -4.35
CA ARG A 128 -15.17 -9.16 -5.34
C ARG A 128 -15.37 -8.66 -6.79
N GLY A 129 -15.36 -7.35 -7.00
CA GLY A 129 -15.21 -6.81 -8.35
C GLY A 129 -13.93 -7.34 -9.01
N ARG A 130 -14.00 -7.79 -10.28
CA ARG A 130 -12.88 -8.44 -11.00
C ARG A 130 -11.60 -7.60 -11.08
N PHE A 131 -11.70 -6.28 -10.95
CA PHE A 131 -10.58 -5.35 -11.09
C PHE A 131 -10.68 -4.25 -10.04
N ASN A 132 -10.21 -4.52 -8.82
CA ASN A 132 -10.40 -3.62 -7.69
C ASN A 132 -9.25 -2.59 -7.61
N PHE A 133 -9.44 -1.46 -8.28
CA PHE A 133 -8.51 -0.32 -8.28
C PHE A 133 -8.85 0.73 -7.22
N LYS A 134 -9.65 0.35 -6.22
CA LYS A 134 -10.12 1.29 -5.19
C LYS A 134 -8.95 1.73 -4.30
N PRO A 135 -8.75 3.04 -4.06
CA PRO A 135 -7.68 3.55 -3.21
C PRO A 135 -7.78 3.11 -1.73
N ASP A 136 -8.92 2.58 -1.28
CA ASP A 136 -9.20 2.17 0.11
C ASP A 136 -8.66 0.79 0.50
N ARG A 137 -7.81 0.22 -0.36
CA ARG A 137 -7.32 -1.16 -0.26
C ARG A 137 -5.89 -1.29 0.27
N SER A 138 -5.13 -0.20 0.26
CA SER A 138 -3.75 -0.20 0.75
C SER A 138 -3.44 1.08 1.51
N GLY A 139 -2.72 0.94 2.62
CA GLY A 139 -2.44 2.05 3.53
C GLY A 139 -1.09 1.91 4.20
N VAL A 140 -0.82 2.79 5.17
CA VAL A 140 0.43 2.79 5.95
C VAL A 140 0.11 2.56 7.41
N ILE A 141 0.88 1.68 8.06
CA ILE A 141 0.77 1.40 9.49
C ILE A 141 1.33 2.58 10.26
N LEU A 142 0.50 3.16 11.13
CA LEU A 142 0.90 4.25 12.02
C LEU A 142 1.33 3.74 13.39
N LYS A 143 0.61 2.74 13.90
CA LYS A 143 0.83 2.21 15.23
C LYS A 143 0.54 0.72 15.25
N THR A 144 1.31 0.03 16.08
CA THR A 144 1.11 -1.36 16.45
C THR A 144 1.04 -1.47 17.96
N ASP A 145 0.20 -2.36 18.47
CA ASP A 145 0.10 -2.72 19.88
C ASP A 145 0.22 -4.24 19.99
N ASN A 146 1.07 -4.77 20.88
CA ASN A 146 1.30 -6.21 21.03
C ASN A 146 1.58 -6.96 19.69
N ASN A 147 2.42 -6.38 18.82
CA ASN A 147 2.74 -6.91 17.49
C ASN A 147 1.54 -7.01 16.51
N THR A 148 0.40 -6.39 16.82
CA THR A 148 -0.75 -6.28 15.92
C THR A 148 -0.93 -4.84 15.44
N VAL A 149 -1.53 -4.66 14.26
CA VAL A 149 -1.81 -3.33 13.71
C VAL A 149 -2.97 -2.71 14.48
N SER A 150 -2.77 -1.53 15.08
CA SER A 150 -3.81 -0.83 15.85
C SER A 150 -4.21 0.52 15.26
N GLN A 151 -3.37 1.10 14.40
CA GLN A 151 -3.71 2.32 13.68
C GLN A 151 -3.07 2.36 12.30
N VAL A 152 -3.84 2.82 11.31
CA VAL A 152 -3.37 3.02 9.92
C VAL A 152 -3.79 4.37 9.37
N VAL A 153 -3.06 4.83 8.35
CA VAL A 153 -3.58 5.78 7.36
C VAL A 153 -4.10 4.98 6.18
N LEU A 154 -5.35 5.24 5.82
CA LEU A 154 -6.00 4.60 4.69
C LEU A 154 -6.96 5.60 4.04
N THR A 155 -7.23 5.40 2.77
CA THR A 155 -8.27 6.15 2.09
C THR A 155 -9.65 5.55 2.38
N ARG A 156 -10.67 6.40 2.49
CA ARG A 156 -12.08 5.99 2.59
C ARG A 156 -12.92 6.67 1.51
N PRO A 157 -13.93 5.98 0.94
CA PRO A 157 -14.87 6.62 0.05
C PRO A 157 -15.66 7.70 0.81
N VAL A 158 -15.90 8.82 0.16
CA VAL A 158 -16.85 9.85 0.58
C VAL A 158 -18.17 9.53 -0.10
N LEU A 159 -19.22 9.33 0.69
CA LEU A 159 -20.54 8.94 0.19
C LEU A 159 -21.49 10.13 0.19
N ASP A 160 -22.21 10.30 -0.91
CA ASP A 160 -23.39 11.17 -1.02
C ASP A 160 -24.56 10.35 -1.55
N ALA A 161 -25.70 10.38 -0.85
CA ALA A 161 -26.87 9.54 -1.13
C ALA A 161 -26.54 8.05 -1.40
N GLY A 162 -25.54 7.50 -0.70
CA GLY A 162 -25.07 6.11 -0.86
C GLY A 162 -24.15 5.86 -2.05
N LYS A 163 -23.82 6.88 -2.85
CA LYS A 163 -22.88 6.80 -3.98
C LYS A 163 -21.52 7.36 -3.59
N THR A 164 -20.44 6.75 -4.07
CA THR A 164 -19.10 7.31 -3.89
C THR A 164 -18.93 8.52 -4.79
N VAL A 165 -18.73 9.70 -4.20
CA VAL A 165 -18.49 10.96 -4.93
C VAL A 165 -17.02 11.38 -4.91
N GLY A 166 -16.21 10.71 -4.09
CA GLY A 166 -14.77 10.94 -4.01
C GLY A 166 -14.15 10.12 -2.90
N TYR A 167 -12.92 10.47 -2.54
CA TYR A 167 -12.14 9.76 -1.54
C TYR A 167 -11.47 10.73 -0.57
N ARG A 168 -11.23 10.28 0.65
CA ARG A 168 -10.50 11.03 1.67
C ARG A 168 -9.50 10.15 2.40
N VAL A 169 -8.30 10.65 2.62
CA VAL A 169 -7.30 10.02 3.47
C VAL A 169 -7.64 10.28 4.94
N VAL A 170 -7.74 9.21 5.73
CA VAL A 170 -8.11 9.29 7.15
C VAL A 170 -7.22 8.41 8.00
N ARG A 171 -7.15 8.74 9.30
CA ARG A 171 -6.59 7.84 10.31
C ARG A 171 -7.68 6.92 10.80
N LEU A 172 -7.40 5.63 10.86
CA LEU A 172 -8.35 4.62 11.31
C LEU A 172 -7.72 3.83 12.44
N LYS A 173 -8.51 3.59 13.48
CA LYS A 173 -8.19 2.56 14.47
C LYS A 173 -8.54 1.20 13.87
N VAL A 174 -7.70 0.22 14.14
CA VAL A 174 -7.96 -1.19 13.84
C VAL A 174 -8.21 -1.86 15.18
N VAL A 175 -9.42 -2.36 15.38
CA VAL A 175 -9.80 -3.01 16.63
C VAL A 175 -9.74 -4.52 16.42
N GLU A 176 -9.13 -5.22 17.37
CA GLU A 176 -9.04 -6.67 17.34
C GLU A 176 -10.42 -7.31 17.14
N GLY A 177 -10.53 -8.21 16.16
CA GLY A 177 -11.77 -8.88 15.83
C GLY A 177 -12.81 -8.03 15.10
N ASP A 178 -12.50 -6.79 14.69
CA ASP A 178 -13.39 -6.00 13.84
C ASP A 178 -13.28 -6.39 12.35
N ALA A 179 -14.16 -5.83 11.52
CA ALA A 179 -14.17 -6.13 10.08
C ALA A 179 -12.90 -5.64 9.36
N MET A 180 -12.27 -4.57 9.85
CA MET A 180 -11.06 -4.00 9.25
C MET A 180 -9.83 -4.84 9.57
N GLU A 181 -9.70 -5.31 10.81
CA GLU A 181 -8.69 -6.24 11.26
C GLU A 181 -8.82 -7.56 10.51
N ARG A 182 -10.05 -8.09 10.35
CA ARG A 182 -10.30 -9.28 9.53
C ARG A 182 -9.92 -9.11 8.06
N ALA A 183 -10.17 -7.93 7.49
CA ALA A 183 -9.83 -7.62 6.11
C ALA A 183 -8.33 -7.43 5.88
N LEU A 184 -7.52 -7.22 6.93
CA LEU A 184 -6.07 -7.12 6.78
C LEU A 184 -5.51 -8.47 6.30
N VAL A 185 -4.88 -8.50 5.12
CA VAL A 185 -4.33 -9.73 4.51
C VAL A 185 -2.81 -9.82 4.59
N GLY A 186 -2.14 -8.70 4.83
CA GLY A 186 -0.69 -8.66 4.97
C GLY A 186 -0.13 -7.25 5.00
N TYR A 187 1.18 -7.18 5.08
CA TYR A 187 1.95 -5.95 5.16
C TYR A 187 3.30 -6.12 4.47
N ALA A 188 4.00 -5.02 4.22
CA ALA A 188 5.31 -5.06 3.60
C ALA A 188 6.18 -3.89 4.05
N ASP A 189 7.49 -4.12 4.09
CA ASP A 189 8.45 -3.02 4.02
C ASP A 189 8.65 -2.63 2.56
N LEU A 190 8.52 -1.34 2.25
CA LEU A 190 8.83 -0.90 0.90
C LEU A 190 10.35 -0.99 0.63
N PRO A 191 10.76 -1.40 -0.59
CA PRO A 191 12.16 -1.45 -1.03
C PRO A 191 12.81 -0.08 -1.03
#